data_AF-A0A251XJH2-F1
#
_entry.id   AF-A0A251XJH2-F1
#
_cell.length_a   1.000
_cell.length_b   1.000
_cell.length_c   1.000
_cell.angle_alpha   90.00
_cell.angle_beta   90.00
_cell.angle_gamma   90.00
#
_symmetry.space_group_name_H-M   'P 1'
#
loop_
_entity.id
_entity.type
_entity.pdbx_description
1 polymer ?
#
loop_
_entity_poly.entity_id
_entity_poly.type
_entity_poly.pdbx_seq_one_letter_code
_entity_poly.pdbx_strand_id
1 'polypeptide(L)'
;MTVVQLLVAGALSLACMPLAGEAIPAFSWVWLVAAVALGASSCLIQLTMNWAQRSVSPTRATIIYAGEPVWAGLIGRVAGERLPALAILGAALIVAGTVVSELRPRAAREPV
;
A
#
# COMPACT_ATOMS: atom_id res chain seq x y z
N MET A 1 -13.50 7.27 5.04
CA MET A 1 -13.26 7.66 3.64
C MET A 1 -12.79 6.43 2.85
N THR A 2 -13.66 5.44 2.63
CA THR A 2 -13.19 4.12 2.14
C THR A 2 -14.08 3.54 1.05
N VAL A 3 -15.39 3.48 1.29
CA VAL A 3 -16.35 2.97 0.30
C VAL A 3 -16.37 3.87 -0.94
N VAL A 4 -16.47 5.19 -0.75
CA VAL A 4 -16.47 6.15 -1.85
C VAL A 4 -15.17 6.08 -2.65
N GLN A 5 -14.01 5.99 -1.98
CA GLN A 5 -12.72 5.91 -2.67
C GLN A 5 -12.58 4.61 -3.48
N LEU A 6 -12.96 3.46 -2.91
CA LEU A 6 -12.90 2.18 -3.61
C LEU A 6 -13.84 2.15 -4.82
N LEU A 7 -15.07 2.68 -4.67
CA LEU A 7 -16.03 2.77 -5.77
C LEU A 7 -15.54 3.70 -6.87
N VAL A 8 -15.06 4.90 -6.51
CA VAL A 8 -14.57 5.88 -7.47
C VAL A 8 -13.32 5.36 -8.19
N ALA A 9 -12.35 4.82 -7.46
CA ALA A 9 -11.14 4.26 -8.05
C ALA A 9 -11.44 3.07 -8.98
N GLY A 10 -12.32 2.16 -8.56
CA GLY A 10 -12.75 1.03 -9.38
C GLY A 10 -13.49 1.49 -10.66
N ALA A 11 -14.43 2.43 -10.53
CA ALA A 11 -15.17 2.97 -11.66
C ALA A 11 -14.25 3.71 -12.65
N LEU A 12 -13.35 4.54 -12.15
CA LEU A 12 -12.36 5.24 -12.98
C LEU A 12 -11.40 4.26 -13.66
N SER A 13 -10.95 3.21 -12.97
CA SER A 13 -10.11 2.17 -13.56
C SER A 13 -10.79 1.49 -14.75
N LEU A 14 -12.07 1.14 -14.62
CA LEU A 14 -12.86 0.55 -15.71
C LEU A 14 -13.10 1.55 -16.85
N ALA A 15 -13.37 2.82 -16.53
CA ALA A 15 -13.57 3.87 -17.51
C ALA A 15 -12.30 4.19 -18.32
N CYS A 16 -11.12 3.96 -17.73
CA CYS A 16 -9.83 4.15 -18.38
C CYS A 16 -9.38 2.97 -19.27
N MET A 17 -10.00 1.78 -19.18
CA MET A 17 -9.67 0.64 -20.07
C MET A 17 -9.65 1.00 -21.56
N PRO A 18 -10.66 1.69 -22.14
CA PRO A 18 -10.61 2.10 -23.55
C PRO A 18 -9.48 3.10 -23.84
N LEU A 19 -9.13 3.97 -22.89
CA LEU A 19 -8.02 4.91 -23.05
C LEU A 19 -6.66 4.20 -23.04
N ALA A 20 -6.54 3.10 -22.30
CA ALA A 20 -5.36 2.24 -22.27
C ALA A 20 -5.26 1.29 -23.48
N GLY A 21 -6.28 1.24 -24.33
CA GLY A 21 -6.36 0.30 -25.45
C GLY A 21 -6.64 -1.15 -25.03
N GLU A 22 -7.12 -1.35 -23.79
CA GLU A 22 -7.44 -2.67 -23.25
C GLU A 22 -8.87 -3.10 -23.61
N ALA A 23 -9.04 -4.33 -24.08
CA ALA A 23 -10.34 -4.93 -24.29
C ALA A 23 -10.92 -5.46 -22.97
N ILE A 24 -12.25 -5.43 -22.83
CA ILE A 24 -12.91 -6.09 -21.70
C ILE A 24 -12.60 -7.59 -21.79
N PRO A 25 -11.96 -8.18 -20.77
CA PRO A 25 -11.61 -9.59 -20.80
C PRO A 25 -12.86 -10.45 -20.82
N ALA A 26 -12.78 -11.60 -21.51
CA ALA A 26 -13.83 -12.60 -21.45
C ALA A 26 -14.05 -13.06 -20.00
N PHE A 27 -15.31 -13.37 -19.67
CA PHE A 27 -15.63 -13.84 -18.33
C PHE A 27 -14.81 -15.09 -17.97
N SER A 28 -14.18 -15.04 -16.80
CA SER A 28 -13.45 -16.15 -16.22
C SER A 28 -13.69 -16.17 -14.73
N TRP A 29 -13.94 -17.36 -14.18
CA TRP A 29 -14.02 -17.57 -12.74
C TRP A 29 -12.74 -17.14 -12.02
N VAL A 30 -11.58 -17.27 -12.66
CA VAL A 30 -10.30 -16.80 -12.11
C VAL A 30 -10.32 -15.29 -11.92
N TRP A 31 -10.80 -14.54 -12.93
CA TRP A 31 -10.91 -13.08 -12.84
C TRP A 31 -11.91 -12.65 -11.78
N LEU A 32 -13.05 -13.34 -11.69
CA LEU A 32 -14.06 -13.04 -10.67
C LEU A 32 -13.52 -13.26 -9.26
N VAL A 33 -12.89 -14.43 -9.01
CA VAL A 33 -12.31 -14.76 -7.70
C VAL A 33 -11.20 -13.78 -7.34
N ALA A 34 -10.30 -13.47 -8.28
CA ALA A 34 -9.24 -12.49 -8.04
C ALA A 34 -9.79 -11.10 -7.73
N ALA A 35 -10.78 -10.62 -8.49
CA ALA A 35 -11.41 -9.32 -8.26
C ALA A 35 -12.10 -9.24 -6.89
N VAL A 36 -12.84 -10.29 -6.50
CA VAL A 36 -13.48 -10.37 -5.18
C VAL A 36 -12.45 -10.42 -4.07
N ALA A 37 -11.39 -11.23 -4.21
CA ALA A 37 -10.32 -11.34 -3.22
C ALA A 37 -9.58 -10.01 -3.03
N LEU A 38 -9.22 -9.32 -4.13
CA LEU A 38 -8.57 -8.02 -4.10
C LEU A 38 -9.49 -6.94 -3.51
N GLY A 39 -10.78 -6.94 -3.88
CA GLY A 39 -11.76 -6.01 -3.34
C GLY A 39 -12.00 -6.18 -1.84
N ALA A 40 -12.16 -7.44 -1.38
CA ALA A 40 -12.32 -7.77 0.03
C ALA A 40 -11.06 -7.40 0.83
N SER A 41 -9.87 -7.72 0.31
CA SER A 41 -8.59 -7.35 0.92
C SER A 41 -8.44 -5.83 1.03
N SER A 42 -8.80 -5.09 -0.02
CA SER A 42 -8.76 -3.63 -0.03
C SER A 42 -9.69 -3.03 1.02
N CYS A 43 -10.91 -3.54 1.14
CA CYS A 43 -11.85 -3.13 2.17
C CYS A 43 -11.28 -3.37 3.58
N LEU A 44 -10.73 -4.57 3.82
CA LEU A 44 -10.11 -4.93 5.09
C LEU A 44 -8.93 -3.99 5.44
N ILE A 45 -8.01 -3.78 4.49
CA ILE A 45 -6.87 -2.88 4.67
C ILE A 45 -7.36 -1.47 5.01
N GLN A 46 -8.32 -0.95 4.26
CA GLN A 46 -8.81 0.41 4.45
C GLN A 46 -9.57 0.58 5.77
N LEU A 47 -10.31 -0.45 6.23
CA LEU A 47 -10.97 -0.45 7.53
C LEU A 47 -9.96 -0.47 8.68
N THR A 48 -8.97 -1.36 8.61
CA THR A 48 -7.87 -1.41 9.56
C THR A 48 -7.10 -0.09 9.56
N MET A 49 -6.95 0.54 8.39
CA MET A 49 -6.27 1.82 8.27
C MET A 49 -7.00 2.93 9.00
N ASN A 50 -8.30 3.08 8.78
CA ASN A 50 -9.09 4.09 9.48
C ASN A 50 -9.06 3.86 11.00
N TRP A 51 -9.13 2.60 11.42
CA TRP A 51 -9.04 2.25 12.83
C TRP A 51 -7.66 2.64 13.40
N ALA A 52 -6.59 2.24 12.72
CA ALA A 52 -5.22 2.53 13.15
C ALA A 52 -4.96 4.05 13.20
N GLN A 53 -5.41 4.81 12.22
CA GLN A 53 -5.27 6.27 12.19
C GLN A 53 -6.01 6.97 13.35
N ARG A 54 -7.09 6.38 13.87
CA ARG A 54 -7.79 6.89 15.06
C ARG A 54 -7.08 6.55 16.36
N SER A 55 -6.29 5.47 16.39
CA SER A 55 -5.70 4.91 17.62
C SER A 55 -4.18 5.11 17.75
N VAL A 56 -3.48 5.39 16.65
CA VAL A 56 -2.02 5.44 16.58
C VAL A 56 -1.58 6.85 16.19
N SER A 57 -0.56 7.38 16.89
CA SER A 57 -0.01 8.69 16.55
C SER A 57 0.74 8.65 15.20
N PRO A 58 0.82 9.78 14.46
CA PRO A 58 1.47 9.82 13.14
C PRO A 58 2.87 9.21 13.11
N THR A 59 3.75 9.54 14.07
CA THR A 59 5.08 8.94 14.24
C THR A 59 5.07 7.41 14.33
N ARG A 60 4.14 6.85 15.13
CA ARG A 60 4.04 5.39 15.25
C ARG A 60 3.53 4.76 13.96
N ALA A 61 2.60 5.42 13.25
CA ALA A 61 2.13 4.96 11.95
C ALA A 61 3.26 4.96 10.91
N THR A 62 4.10 6.01 10.88
CA THR A 62 5.28 6.09 10.00
C THR A 62 6.23 4.92 10.20
N ILE A 63 6.54 4.55 11.45
CA ILE A 63 7.40 3.40 11.77
C ILE A 63 6.75 2.10 11.29
N ILE A 64 5.43 1.95 11.44
CA ILE A 64 4.69 0.78 10.95
C ILE A 64 4.78 0.69 9.41
N TYR A 65 4.59 1.82 8.70
CA TYR A 65 4.71 1.86 7.23
C TYR A 65 6.13 1.62 6.74
N ALA A 66 7.15 1.98 7.52
CA ALA A 66 8.54 1.65 7.21
C ALA A 66 8.77 0.14 7.04
N GLY A 67 7.89 -0.70 7.62
CA GLY A 67 7.92 -2.15 7.45
C GLY A 67 7.49 -2.65 6.07
N GLU A 68 6.89 -1.80 5.23
CA GLU A 68 6.35 -2.20 3.91
C GLU A 68 7.39 -2.87 2.99
N PRO A 69 8.63 -2.36 2.83
CA PRO A 69 9.65 -3.04 2.03
C PRO A 69 10.06 -4.40 2.59
N VAL A 70 10.01 -4.57 3.92
CA VAL A 70 10.37 -5.81 4.60
C VAL A 70 9.32 -6.88 4.32
N TRP A 71 8.04 -6.54 4.51
CA TRP A 71 6.94 -7.45 4.22
C TRP A 71 6.82 -7.75 2.73
N ALA A 72 6.98 -6.76 1.86
CA ALA A 72 6.99 -6.95 0.41
C ALA A 72 8.12 -7.91 -0.01
N GLY A 73 9.33 -7.73 0.51
CA GLY A 73 10.46 -8.62 0.24
C GLY A 73 10.21 -10.05 0.73
N LEU A 74 9.67 -10.21 1.94
CA LEU A 74 9.37 -11.54 2.51
C LEU A 74 8.32 -12.28 1.68
N ILE A 75 7.18 -11.64 1.39
CA ILE A 75 6.09 -12.25 0.63
C ILE A 75 6.52 -12.52 -0.81
N GLY A 76 7.21 -11.58 -1.46
CA GLY A 76 7.76 -11.77 -2.81
C GLY A 76 8.71 -12.97 -2.85
N ARG A 77 9.58 -13.13 -1.84
CA ARG A 77 10.49 -14.27 -1.77
C ARG A 77 9.78 -15.60 -1.58
N VAL A 78 8.71 -15.63 -0.77
CA VAL A 78 7.84 -16.80 -0.57
C VAL A 78 7.09 -17.14 -1.87
N ALA A 79 6.67 -16.13 -2.64
CA ALA A 79 6.07 -16.30 -3.96
C ALA A 79 7.08 -16.73 -5.05
N GLY A 80 8.36 -16.88 -4.72
CA GLY A 80 9.41 -17.30 -5.64
C GLY A 80 10.09 -16.17 -6.41
N GLU A 81 9.77 -14.91 -6.11
CA GLU A 81 10.45 -13.77 -6.72
C GLU A 81 11.92 -13.70 -6.29
N ARG A 82 12.78 -13.41 -7.26
CA ARG A 82 14.20 -13.16 -7.01
C ARG A 82 14.37 -11.69 -6.69
N LEU A 83 14.72 -11.39 -5.44
CA LEU A 83 15.02 -10.02 -5.01
C LEU A 83 16.40 -9.62 -5.54
N PRO A 84 16.49 -8.70 -6.52
CA PRO A 84 17.79 -8.22 -6.97
C PRO A 84 18.48 -7.46 -5.84
N ALA A 85 19.82 -7.47 -5.82
CA ALA A 85 20.60 -6.79 -4.77
C ALA A 85 20.23 -5.30 -4.64
N LEU A 86 19.88 -4.65 -5.75
CA LEU A 86 19.44 -3.26 -5.77
C LEU A 86 18.09 -3.04 -5.05
N ALA A 87 17.15 -3.99 -5.14
CA ALA A 87 15.87 -3.90 -4.43
C ALA A 87 16.08 -4.02 -2.91
N ILE A 88 17.01 -4.89 -2.49
CA ILE A 88 17.38 -5.03 -1.08
C ILE A 88 18.03 -3.74 -0.57
N LEU A 89 18.93 -3.15 -1.35
CA LEU A 89 19.56 -1.87 -1.00
C LEU A 89 18.52 -0.75 -0.90
N GLY A 90 17.60 -0.64 -1.87
CA GLY A 90 16.50 0.31 -1.83
C GLY A 90 15.61 0.15 -0.61
N ALA A 91 15.21 -1.08 -0.29
CA ALA A 91 14.46 -1.40 0.92
C ALA A 91 15.19 -0.99 2.19
N ALA A 92 16.50 -1.27 2.28
CA ALA A 92 17.33 -0.88 3.43
C ALA A 92 17.42 0.64 3.59
N LEU A 93 17.57 1.38 2.47
CA LEU A 93 17.61 2.85 2.49
C LEU A 93 16.27 3.46 2.93
N ILE A 94 15.14 2.90 2.49
CA ILE A 94 13.80 3.34 2.92
C ILE A 94 13.67 3.16 4.43
N VAL A 95 13.96 1.96 4.96
CA VAL A 95 13.86 1.67 6.39
C VAL A 95 14.79 2.59 7.20
N ALA A 96 16.05 2.74 6.78
CA ALA A 96 17.01 3.59 7.46
C ALA A 96 16.58 5.06 7.45
N GLY A 97 16.12 5.58 6.30
CA GLY A 97 15.63 6.94 6.16
C GLY A 97 14.44 7.22 7.07
N THR A 98 13.48 6.30 7.14
CA THR A 98 12.31 6.44 8.00
C THR A 98 12.68 6.42 9.49
N VAL A 99 13.54 5.50 9.91
CA VAL A 99 14.02 5.44 11.31
C VAL A 99 14.77 6.72 11.69
N VAL A 100 15.69 7.20 10.83
CA VAL A 100 16.43 8.45 11.09
C VAL A 100 15.51 9.67 11.15
N SER A 101 14.46 9.72 10.34
CA SER A 101 13.48 10.82 10.34
C SER A 101 12.70 10.89 11.66
N GLU A 102 12.38 9.75 12.27
CA GLU A 102 11.67 9.70 13.56
C GLU A 102 12.60 9.95 14.75
N LEU A 103 13.90 9.69 14.62
CA LEU A 103 14.91 9.99 15.65
C LEU A 103 15.25 11.47 15.74
N ARG A 104 14.95 12.28 14.72
CA ARG A 104 15.15 13.74 14.80
C ARG A 104 14.08 14.35 15.70
N PRO A 105 14.43 14.92 16.88
CA PRO A 105 13.48 15.68 17.67
C PRO A 105 13.00 16.86 16.83
N ARG A 106 11.72 17.20 17.02
CA ARG A 106 11.01 18.30 16.36
C ARG A 106 11.75 19.63 16.57
N ALA A 107 12.75 19.91 15.76
CA ALA A 107 13.42 21.19 15.72
C ALA A 107 12.45 22.22 15.09
N ALA A 108 11.83 23.00 15.97
CA ALA A 108 11.27 24.34 15.76
C ALA A 108 10.28 24.55 14.60
N ARG A 109 8.97 24.68 14.92
CA ARG A 109 8.01 25.66 14.35
C ARG A 109 6.90 25.86 15.41
N GLU A 110 7.13 26.78 16.34
CA GLU A 110 6.65 28.18 16.41
C GLU A 110 5.21 28.33 16.94
N PRO A 111 4.99 29.17 17.96
CA PRO A 111 3.69 29.36 18.61
C PRO A 111 2.77 30.20 17.71
N VAL A 112 1.49 29.85 17.68
CA VAL A 112 0.39 30.73 17.25
C VAL A 112 -0.62 30.79 18.37
#